data_AF-A0A2I0KLD0-F1
#
_entry.id   AF-A0A2I0KLD0-F1
#
_cell.length_a   1.000
_cell.length_b   1.000
_cell.length_c   1.000
_cell.angle_alpha   90.00
_cell.angle_beta   90.00
_cell.angle_gamma   90.00
#
_symmetry.space_group_name_H-M   'P 1'
#
loop_
_entity.id
_entity.type
_entity.pdbx_description
1 polymer ?
#
loop_
_entity_poly.entity_id
_entity_poly.type
_entity_poly.pdbx_seq_one_letter_code
_entity_poly.pdbx_strand_id
1 'polypeptide(L)' 'MLGIFNKELAHPPQELNSPPGPNKNPASKAKPSREIVRDFQSLHASNSFDICFGNGAFLAFAPQERRSFSTPQ' A
#
# COMPACT_ATOMS: atom_id res chain seq x y z
N MET A 1 -3.14 -4.12 5.16
CA MET A 1 -4.02 -3.29 4.32
C MET A 1 -3.19 -2.17 3.72
N LEU A 2 -3.46 -1.77 2.49
CA LEU A 2 -2.78 -0.71 1.75
C LEU A 2 -3.82 0.22 1.11
N GLY A 3 -3.72 1.53 1.35
CA GLY A 3 -4.53 2.55 0.68
C GLY A 3 -3.65 3.49 -0.13
N ILE A 4 -4.08 3.83 -1.35
CA ILE A 4 -3.39 4.74 -2.26
C ILE A 4 -4.38 5.81 -2.70
N PHE A 5 -4.01 7.08 -2.56
CA PHE A 5 -4.83 8.23 -2.93
C PHE A 5 -4.05 9.10 -3.90
N ASN A 6 -4.75 9.60 -4.92
CA ASN A 6 -4.19 10.66 -5.75
C ASN A 6 -4.18 11.98 -4.95
N LYS A 7 -3.39 12.95 -5.42
CA LYS A 7 -3.26 14.26 -4.76
C LYS A 7 -4.55 15.08 -4.76
N GLU A 8 -5.47 14.78 -5.67
CA GLU A 8 -6.74 15.49 -5.82
C GLU A 8 -7.76 15.05 -4.76
N LEU A 9 -7.66 13.79 -4.30
CA LEU A 9 -8.60 13.20 -3.35
C LEU A 9 -8.12 13.30 -1.89
N ALA A 10 -6.80 13.32 -1.68
CA ALA A 10 -6.22 13.54 -0.36
C ALA A 10 -4.95 14.39 -0.46
N HIS A 11 -4.90 15.46 0.32
CA HIS A 11 -3.67 16.23 0.48
C HIS A 11 -2.72 15.43 1.38
N PRO A 12 -1.52 15.07 0.90
CA PRO A 12 -0.55 14.39 1.75
C PRO A 12 -0.14 15.31 2.90
N PRO A 13 0.02 14.78 4.13
CA PRO A 13 0.45 15.58 5.27
C PRO A 13 1.81 16.22 5.00
N GLN A 14 2.00 17.44 5.50
CA GLN A 14 3.19 18.24 5.21
C GLN A 14 4.48 17.59 5.75
N GLU A 15 4.37 16.78 6.80
CA GLU A 15 5.45 15.96 7.38
C GLU A 15 5.97 14.89 6.39
N LEU A 16 5.15 14.48 5.42
CA LEU A 16 5.55 13.55 4.36
C LEU A 16 6.47 14.21 3.31
N ASN A 17 6.55 15.54 3.28
CA ASN A 17 7.44 16.30 2.39
C ASN A 17 8.86 16.42 2.96
N SER A 18 9.34 15.36 3.60
CA SER A 18 10.74 15.31 4.02
C SER A 18 11.64 15.42 2.79
N PRO A 19 12.74 16.20 2.84
CA PRO A 19 13.71 16.24 1.76
C PRO A 19 14.13 14.82 1.38
N PRO A 20 14.43 14.54 0.10
CA PRO A 20 15.04 13.27 -0.30
C PRO A 20 16.23 12.98 0.62
N GLY A 21 16.19 11.87 1.37
CA GLY A 21 17.35 11.44 2.15
C GLY A 21 18.58 11.24 1.25
N PRO A 22 19.80 11.22 1.79
CA PRO A 22 21.04 11.19 1.01
C PRO A 22 21.16 9.98 0.06
N ASN A 23 20.39 8.91 0.30
CA ASN A 23 20.36 7.70 -0.54
C ASN A 23 19.19 7.65 -1.54
N LYS A 24 18.41 8.73 -1.67
CA LYS A 24 17.25 8.74 -2.58
C LYS A 24 17.71 9.14 -3.97
N ASN A 25 17.83 8.15 -4.84
CA ASN A 25 18.13 8.38 -6.26
C ASN A 25 17.05 9.31 -6.85
N PRO A 26 17.39 10.48 -7.42
CA PRO A 26 16.42 11.42 -7.98
C PRO A 26 15.58 10.82 -9.12
N ALA A 27 16.03 9.71 -9.69
CA ALA A 27 15.34 8.93 -10.71
C ALA A 27 14.40 7.83 -10.17
N SER A 28 14.29 7.64 -8.85
CA SER A 28 13.32 6.71 -8.26
C SER A 28 11.92 7.30 -8.37
N LYS A 29 11.35 7.27 -9.58
CA LYS A 29 9.95 7.58 -9.83
C LYS A 29 9.12 6.61 -9.00
N ALA A 30 8.11 7.14 -8.31
CA ALA A 30 7.12 6.30 -7.65
C ALA A 30 6.52 5.33 -8.66
N LYS A 31 6.43 4.05 -8.29
CA LYS A 31 5.77 3.02 -9.11
C LYS A 31 4.31 3.42 -9.38
N PRO A 32 3.73 3.03 -10.53
CA PRO A 32 2.30 3.18 -10.77
C PRO A 32 1.47 2.51 -9.67
N SER A 33 0.37 3.13 -9.23
CA SER A 33 -0.48 2.61 -8.15
C SER A 33 -0.91 1.15 -8.38
N ARG A 34 -1.20 0.79 -9.64
CA ARG A 34 -1.59 -0.57 -10.03
C ARG A 34 -0.48 -1.60 -9.84
N GLU A 35 0.77 -1.23 -10.08
CA GLU A 35 1.92 -2.10 -9.77
C GLU A 35 2.07 -2.29 -8.27
N ILE A 36 1.91 -1.22 -7.48
CA ILE A 36 2.01 -1.30 -6.02
C ILE A 36 0.92 -2.23 -5.45
N VAL A 37 -0.32 -2.13 -5.96
CA VAL A 37 -1.42 -3.02 -5.57
C VAL A 37 -1.11 -4.48 -5.93
N ARG A 38 -0.55 -4.72 -7.13
CA ARG A 38 -0.16 -6.07 -7.57
C ARG A 38 0.98 -6.65 -6.74
N ASP A 39 1.99 -5.82 -6.41
CA ASP A 39 3.08 -6.19 -5.51
C ASP A 39 2.53 -6.58 -4.13
N PHE A 40 1.59 -5.79 -3.59
CA PHE A 40 0.91 -6.10 -2.33
C PHE A 40 0.17 -7.45 -2.38
N GLN A 41 -0.59 -7.73 -3.43
CA GLN A 41 -1.31 -9.00 -3.58
C GLN A 41 -0.35 -10.19 -3.71
N SER A 42 0.76 -10.01 -4.42
CA SER A 42 1.79 -11.05 -4.60
C SER A 42 2.45 -11.46 -3.29
N LEU A 43 2.54 -10.53 -2.33
CA LEU A 43 3.02 -10.80 -0.97
C LEU A 43 1.96 -11.48 -0.08
N HIS A 44 0.69 -11.46 -0.47
CA HIS A 44 -0.45 -11.91 0.33
C HIS A 44 -1.38 -12.81 -0.50
N ALA A 45 -0.96 -14.07 -0.71
CA ALA A 45 -1.49 -14.94 -1.76
C ALA A 45 -2.86 -15.59 -1.49
N SER A 46 -3.38 -15.60 -0.25
CA SER A 46 -4.45 -16.55 0.07
C SER A 46 -5.88 -15.98 0.08
N ASN A 47 -6.07 -14.67 0.17
CA ASN A 47 -7.42 -14.05 0.18
C ASN A 47 -7.38 -12.51 0.03
N SER A 48 -6.41 -11.99 -0.71
CA SER A 48 -6.33 -10.54 -0.93
C SER A 48 -7.33 -10.08 -1.98
N PHE A 49 -7.82 -8.85 -1.83
CA PHE A 49 -8.67 -8.17 -2.80
C PHE A 49 -8.28 -6.71 -2.93
N ASP A 50 -8.63 -6.10 -4.04
CA ASP A 50 -8.50 -4.66 -4.25
C ASP A 50 -9.81 -4.03 -4.73
N ILE A 51 -9.96 -2.75 -4.41
CA ILE A 51 -11.08 -1.89 -4.80
C ILE A 51 -10.49 -0.63 -5.39
N CYS A 52 -10.98 -0.24 -6.56
CA CYS A 52 -10.60 0.99 -7.23
C CYS A 52 -11.77 1.99 -7.18
N PHE A 53 -11.52 3.20 -6.70
CA PHE A 53 -12.48 4.30 -6.66
C PHE A 53 -12.21 5.25 -7.84
N GLY A 54 -12.74 4.87 -9.01
CA GLY A 54 -12.55 5.62 -10.25
C GLY A 54 -11.07 5.77 -10.61
N ASN A 55 -10.60 7.00 -10.75
CA ASN A 55 -9.18 7.30 -10.99
C ASN A 55 -8.47 7.91 -9.77
N GLY A 56 -9.17 7.97 -8.62
CA GLY A 56 -8.77 8.77 -7.46
C GLY A 56 -8.15 7.99 -6.31
N ALA A 57 -8.54 6.72 -6.12
CA ALA A 57 -8.00 5.91 -5.05
C ALA A 57 -8.01 4.41 -5.33
N PHE A 58 -7.12 3.69 -4.66
CA PHE A 58 -7.09 2.24 -4.56
C PHE A 58 -7.07 1.83 -3.09
N LEU A 59 -7.78 0.76 -2.78
CA LEU A 59 -7.73 0.08 -1.49
C LEU A 59 -7.41 -1.38 -1.75
N ALA A 60 -6.32 -1.89 -1.18
CA ALA A 60 -5.97 -3.30 -1.20
C ALA A 60 -6.00 -3.85 0.23
N PHE A 61 -6.64 -5.01 0.39
CA PHE A 61 -6.79 -5.68 1.66
C PHE A 61 -6.35 -7.13 1.54
N ALA A 62 -5.72 -7.63 2.60
CA ALA A 62 -5.40 -9.04 2.75
C ALA A 62 -5.71 -9.42 4.20
N PRO A 63 -6.51 -10.48 4.44
CA PRO A 63 -6.71 -11.00 5.77
C PRO A 63 -5.37 -11.52 6.30
N GLN A 64 -5.05 -11.16 7.54
CA GLN A 64 -3.96 -11.81 8.24
C GLN A 64 -4.48 -13.19 8.67
N GLU A 65 -3.76 -14.27 8.34
CA GLU A 65 -4.06 -15.57 8.95
C GLU A 65 -3.99 -15.38 10.47
N ARG A 66 -5.12 -15.66 11.14
CA ARG A 66 -5.07 -15.83 12.58
C ARG A 66 -4.23 -17.06 12.83
N ARG A 67 -2.97 -16.87 13.24
CA ARG A 67 -2.28 -17.91 13.98
C ARG A 67 -3.12 -18.16 15.22
N SER A 68 -3.90 -19.24 15.20
CA SER A 68 -4.54 -19.77 16.40
C SER A 68 -3.42 -20.05 17.39
N PHE A 69 -3.30 -19.19 18.41
CA PHE A 69 -2.44 -19.49 19.54
C PHE A 69 -3.11 -20.66 20.27
N SER A 70 -2.64 -21.88 20.01
CA SER A 70 -3.01 -23.02 20.84
C SER A 70 -2.49 -22.72 22.24
N THR A 71 -3.40 -22.53 23.18
CA THR A 71 -3.07 -22.50 24.61
C THR A 71 -2.31 -23.78 24.96
N PRO A 72 -1.10 -23.69 25.52
CA PRO A 72 -0.45 -24.87 26.08
C PRO A 72 -1.32 -25.40 27.22
N GLN A 73 -1.62 -26.69 27.17
CA GLN A 73 -2.36 -27.43 28.20
C GLN A 73 -1.46 -27.73 29.39
#